data_AF-A0A0D3FNJ0-F1
#
_entry.id   AF-A0A0D3FNJ0-F1
#
_cell.length_a   1.000
_cell.length_b   1.000
_cell.length_c   1.000
_cell.angle_alpha   90.00
_cell.angle_beta   90.00
_cell.angle_gamma   90.00
#
_symmetry.space_group_name_H-M   'P 1'
#
loop_
_entity.id
_entity.type
_entity.pdbx_description
1 polymer ?
#
loop_
_entity_poly.entity_id
_entity_poly.type
_entity_poly.pdbx_seq_one_letter_code
_entity_poly.pdbx_strand_id
1 'polypeptide(L)'
;MAPPLLSGQSAASSEAESSLTDILVRKPSSSSATSGNLNPNVMFELFSLYREWQEEKAKKISETQEEIENKIETADALSIKLLQRFNYSVTSMRSTSHNLAEVRPLQVEVGELKGRLTEVISNCDALCKRIAAEGPESLRSSVQPFTTSKMEPRESETLDPKTQS
;
A
#
# COMPACT_ATOMS: atom_id res chain seq x y z
N MET A 1 -31.95 24.18 6.83
CA MET A 1 -33.05 23.43 6.18
C MET A 1 -33.84 22.77 7.30
N ALA A 2 -34.96 23.37 7.68
CA ALA A 2 -35.85 22.89 8.75
C ALA A 2 -37.01 22.09 8.13
N PRO A 3 -37.60 21.10 8.83
CA PRO A 3 -38.74 20.36 8.32
C PRO A 3 -40.04 21.15 8.56
N PRO A 4 -41.05 21.08 7.68
CA PRO A 4 -42.34 21.67 7.96
C PRO A 4 -43.17 20.74 8.87
N LEU A 5 -43.72 21.36 9.91
CA LEU A 5 -44.84 20.88 10.72
C LEU A 5 -46.17 21.42 10.15
N LEU A 6 -47.28 20.86 10.67
CA LEU A 6 -48.69 21.29 10.58
C LEU A 6 -49.46 20.80 9.34
N SER A 7 -50.71 20.34 9.43
CA SER A 7 -51.67 20.11 10.52
C SER A 7 -52.77 19.27 9.86
N GLY A 8 -53.26 18.18 10.47
CA GLY A 8 -54.49 18.25 11.26
C GLY A 8 -55.75 18.16 10.37
N GLN A 9 -56.47 17.04 10.42
CA GLN A 9 -57.85 16.99 10.93
C GLN A 9 -58.41 15.56 10.83
N SER A 10 -58.82 15.07 11.99
CA SER A 10 -59.66 13.90 12.20
C SER A 10 -61.07 14.14 11.63
N ALA A 11 -61.59 13.14 10.91
CA ALA A 11 -63.02 12.86 10.84
C ALA A 11 -63.20 11.34 10.75
N ALA A 12 -63.85 10.80 11.76
CA ALA A 12 -63.97 9.39 12.06
C ALA A 12 -64.67 8.57 10.96
N SER A 13 -64.03 7.48 10.55
CA SER A 13 -64.72 6.23 10.27
C SER A 13 -64.07 5.16 11.14
N SER A 14 -64.86 4.64 12.07
CA SER A 14 -64.54 3.62 13.06
C SER A 14 -63.80 2.41 12.46
N GLU A 15 -62.47 2.42 12.48
CA GLU A 15 -61.67 1.20 12.47
C GLU A 15 -61.23 0.97 13.90
N ALA A 16 -61.78 -0.08 14.52
CA ALA A 16 -61.40 -0.48 15.85
C ALA A 16 -59.89 -0.78 15.87
N GLU A 17 -59.09 0.13 16.42
CA GLU A 17 -57.70 -0.12 16.76
C GLU A 17 -57.65 -1.20 17.84
N SER A 18 -57.72 -2.47 17.41
CA SER A 18 -57.48 -3.59 18.32
C SER A 18 -56.01 -3.56 18.70
N SER A 19 -55.72 -3.04 19.89
CA SER A 19 -54.40 -3.13 20.51
C SER A 19 -53.88 -4.56 20.42
N LEU A 20 -52.59 -4.75 20.11
CA LEU A 20 -51.94 -6.06 20.03
C LEU A 20 -52.18 -6.92 21.30
N THR A 21 -52.30 -6.27 22.46
CA THR A 21 -52.69 -6.92 23.72
C THR A 21 -54.14 -7.41 23.72
N ASP A 22 -55.05 -6.69 23.09
CA ASP A 22 -56.46 -7.05 22.92
C ASP A 22 -56.60 -8.25 21.97
N ILE A 23 -55.75 -8.33 20.94
CA ILE A 23 -55.65 -9.49 20.04
C ILE A 23 -55.13 -10.73 20.78
N LEU A 24 -54.13 -10.59 21.65
CA LEU A 24 -53.56 -11.69 22.43
C LEU A 24 -54.48 -12.19 23.55
N VAL A 25 -55.31 -11.32 24.12
CA VAL A 25 -56.23 -11.65 25.22
C VAL A 25 -57.60 -12.12 24.72
N ARG A 26 -57.95 -11.84 23.45
CA ARG A 26 -59.20 -12.30 22.83
C ARG A 26 -59.18 -13.81 22.64
N LYS A 27 -59.74 -14.49 23.64
CA LYS A 27 -60.11 -15.92 23.58
C LYS A 27 -60.91 -16.14 22.28
N PRO A 28 -60.54 -17.10 21.42
CA PRO A 28 -61.26 -17.33 20.17
C PRO A 28 -62.71 -17.67 20.50
N SER A 29 -63.64 -16.84 20.02
CA SER A 29 -65.06 -17.17 20.05
C SER A 29 -65.24 -18.54 19.42
N SER A 30 -65.94 -19.44 20.11
CA SER A 30 -66.27 -20.79 19.64
C SER A 30 -67.16 -20.73 18.40
N SER A 31 -66.60 -20.38 17.25
CA SER A 31 -67.15 -20.73 15.96
C SER A 31 -66.89 -22.22 15.78
N SER A 32 -67.96 -22.99 15.62
CA SER A 32 -67.99 -24.42 15.33
C SER A 32 -66.85 -24.85 14.42
N ALA A 33 -65.76 -25.30 15.03
CA ALA A 33 -64.72 -26.00 14.34
C ALA A 33 -65.39 -27.25 13.77
N THR A 34 -65.51 -27.33 12.44
CA THR A 34 -65.40 -28.62 11.77
C THR A 34 -64.12 -29.24 12.29
N SER A 35 -64.28 -30.04 13.34
CA SER A 35 -63.23 -30.76 14.03
C SER A 35 -62.74 -31.83 13.08
N GLY A 36 -61.95 -31.42 12.09
CA GLY A 36 -61.01 -32.31 11.43
C GLY A 36 -60.13 -32.84 12.53
N ASN A 37 -60.38 -34.07 12.94
CA ASN A 37 -59.63 -34.79 13.97
C ASN A 37 -58.20 -34.98 13.46
N LEU A 38 -57.35 -33.97 13.63
CA LEU A 38 -55.94 -34.04 13.29
C LEU A 38 -55.29 -34.99 14.28
N ASN A 39 -54.75 -36.10 13.77
CA ASN A 39 -54.11 -37.10 14.61
C ASN A 39 -52.89 -36.46 15.31
N PRO A 40 -52.83 -36.48 16.66
CA PRO A 40 -51.75 -35.83 17.41
C PRO A 40 -50.36 -36.39 17.09
N ASN A 41 -50.24 -37.67 16.67
CA ASN A 41 -48.97 -38.23 16.24
C ASN A 41 -48.48 -37.61 14.93
N VAL A 42 -49.38 -37.36 13.97
CA VAL A 42 -49.03 -36.71 12.69
C VAL A 42 -48.58 -35.26 12.92
N MET A 43 -49.22 -34.56 13.86
CA MET A 43 -48.82 -33.22 14.24
C MET A 43 -47.43 -33.20 14.91
N PHE A 44 -47.16 -34.14 15.80
CA PHE A 44 -45.84 -34.28 16.43
C PHE A 44 -44.73 -34.59 15.42
N GLU A 45 -45.00 -35.47 14.46
CA GLU A 45 -44.09 -35.82 13.38
C GLU A 45 -43.79 -34.59 12.49
N LEU A 46 -44.81 -33.81 12.13
CA LEU A 46 -44.63 -32.57 11.36
C LEU A 46 -43.76 -31.56 12.11
N PHE A 47 -43.98 -31.38 13.42
CA PHE A 47 -43.14 -30.49 14.24
C PHE A 47 -41.71 -30.99 14.37
N SER A 48 -41.52 -32.31 14.44
CA SER A 48 -40.19 -32.91 14.49
C SER A 48 -39.44 -32.68 13.18
N LEU A 49 -40.10 -32.95 12.04
CA LEU A 49 -39.54 -32.70 10.71
C LEU A 49 -39.24 -31.21 10.48
N TYR A 50 -40.12 -30.31 10.93
CA TYR A 50 -39.90 -28.88 10.84
C TYR A 50 -38.72 -28.43 11.71
N ARG A 51 -38.59 -28.96 12.93
CA ARG A 51 -37.47 -28.66 13.83
C ARG A 51 -36.15 -29.12 13.23
N GLU A 52 -36.09 -30.34 12.71
CA GLU A 52 -34.89 -30.88 12.06
C GLU A 52 -34.50 -30.02 10.85
N TRP A 53 -35.47 -29.64 10.02
CA TRP A 53 -35.24 -28.72 8.91
C TRP A 53 -34.71 -27.35 9.37
N GLN A 54 -35.26 -26.79 10.44
CA GLN A 54 -34.79 -25.53 11.05
C GLN A 54 -33.35 -25.65 11.55
N GLU A 55 -33.02 -26.74 12.26
CA GLU A 55 -31.67 -27.01 12.75
C GLU A 55 -30.67 -27.16 11.59
N GLU A 56 -31.04 -27.87 10.53
CA GLU A 56 -30.22 -28.01 9.34
C GLU A 56 -30.00 -26.66 8.63
N LYS A 57 -31.04 -25.82 8.51
CA LYS A 57 -30.89 -24.48 7.93
C LYS A 57 -30.00 -23.61 8.80
N ALA A 58 -30.20 -23.61 10.12
CA ALA A 58 -29.39 -22.83 11.06
C ALA A 58 -27.91 -23.24 10.99
N LYS A 59 -27.63 -24.55 10.94
CA LYS A 59 -26.28 -25.08 10.77
C LYS A 59 -25.62 -24.57 9.49
N LYS A 60 -26.31 -24.68 8.34
CA LYS A 60 -25.78 -24.22 7.06
C LYS A 60 -25.50 -22.71 7.04
N ILE A 61 -26.37 -21.91 7.65
CA ILE A 61 -26.18 -20.46 7.79
C ILE A 61 -24.93 -20.19 8.64
N SER A 62 -24.78 -20.88 9.78
CA SER A 62 -23.64 -20.73 10.67
C SER A 62 -22.31 -21.06 9.98
N GLU A 63 -22.26 -22.18 9.25
CA GLU A 63 -21.06 -22.59 8.49
C GLU A 63 -20.68 -21.55 7.43
N THR A 64 -21.67 -21.06 6.68
CA THR A 64 -21.44 -20.01 5.67
C THR A 64 -20.95 -18.71 6.31
N GLN A 65 -21.50 -18.35 7.46
CA GLN A 65 -21.13 -17.13 8.18
C GLN A 65 -19.69 -17.21 8.72
N GLU A 66 -19.30 -18.35 9.27
CA GLU A 66 -17.92 -18.60 9.71
C GLU A 66 -16.92 -18.53 8.55
N GLU A 67 -17.24 -19.11 7.39
CA GLU A 67 -16.40 -19.00 6.20
C GLU A 67 -16.22 -17.56 5.73
N ILE A 68 -17.29 -16.76 5.76
CA ILE A 68 -17.24 -15.35 5.39
C ILE A 68 -16.39 -14.55 6.38
N GLU A 69 -16.56 -14.78 7.68
CA GLU A 69 -15.79 -14.11 8.73
C GLU A 69 -14.29 -14.38 8.58
N ASN A 70 -13.90 -15.65 8.41
CA ASN A 70 -12.51 -16.04 8.16
C ASN A 70 -11.91 -15.36 6.92
N LYS A 71 -12.69 -15.20 5.85
CA LYS A 71 -12.24 -14.49 4.63
C LYS A 71 -12.10 -12.99 4.86
N ILE A 72 -12.98 -12.38 5.65
CA ILE A 72 -12.89 -10.97 6.03
C ILE A 72 -11.64 -10.72 6.86
N GLU A 73 -11.39 -11.54 7.89
CA GLU A 73 -10.19 -11.42 8.73
C GLU A 73 -8.90 -11.55 7.91
N THR A 74 -8.87 -12.53 6.99
CA THR A 74 -7.72 -12.71 6.09
C THR A 74 -7.54 -11.51 5.17
N ALA A 75 -8.63 -10.98 4.59
CA ALA A 75 -8.58 -9.81 3.72
C ALA A 75 -8.11 -8.55 4.47
N ASP A 76 -8.53 -8.35 5.71
CA ASP A 76 -8.10 -7.23 6.55
C ASP A 76 -6.60 -7.34 6.88
N ALA A 77 -6.14 -8.52 7.34
CA ALA A 77 -4.73 -8.77 7.61
C ALA A 77 -3.83 -8.56 6.39
N LEU A 78 -4.29 -8.96 5.20
CA LEU A 78 -3.57 -8.73 3.95
C LEU A 78 -3.57 -7.25 3.55
N SER A 79 -4.69 -6.55 3.73
CA SER A 79 -4.83 -5.12 3.41
C SER A 79 -3.87 -4.27 4.25
N ILE A 80 -3.77 -4.56 5.55
CA ILE A 80 -2.82 -3.89 6.46
C ILE A 80 -1.38 -4.15 6.01
N LYS A 81 -1.02 -5.40 5.71
CA LYS A 81 0.34 -5.74 5.25
C LYS A 81 0.69 -5.08 3.93
N LEU A 82 -0.27 -4.98 3.00
CA LEU A 82 -0.08 -4.30 1.72
C LEU A 82 0.18 -2.81 1.94
N LEU A 83 -0.63 -2.16 2.76
CA LEU A 83 -0.46 -0.74 3.09
C LEU A 83 0.89 -0.47 3.77
N GLN A 84 1.31 -1.33 4.70
CA GLN A 84 2.62 -1.21 5.34
C GLN A 84 3.77 -1.31 4.33
N ARG A 85 3.75 -2.30 3.43
CA ARG A 85 4.76 -2.43 2.37
C ARG A 85 4.78 -1.24 1.42
N PHE A 86 3.60 -0.75 1.05
CA PHE A 86 3.47 0.42 0.19
C PHE A 86 4.10 1.66 0.84
N ASN A 87 3.76 1.95 2.10
CA ASN A 87 4.29 3.10 2.82
C ASN A 87 5.82 3.03 3.02
N TYR A 88 6.34 1.83 3.30
CA TYR A 88 7.78 1.60 3.36
C TYR A 88 8.43 1.88 2.00
N SER A 89 7.87 1.34 0.91
CA SER A 89 8.37 1.56 -0.45
C SER A 89 8.39 3.04 -0.83
N VAL A 90 7.31 3.78 -0.56
CA VAL A 90 7.22 5.23 -0.81
C VAL A 90 8.29 5.99 -0.02
N THR A 91 8.51 5.64 1.25
CA THR A 91 9.52 6.29 2.08
C THR A 91 10.93 6.01 1.56
N SER A 92 11.22 4.77 1.17
CA SER A 92 12.49 4.39 0.55
C SER A 92 12.72 5.11 -0.78
N MET A 93 11.71 5.14 -1.66
CA MET A 93 11.78 5.86 -2.94
C MET A 93 12.01 7.36 -2.74
N ARG A 94 11.35 7.98 -1.74
CA ARG A 94 11.56 9.39 -1.41
C ARG A 94 13.00 9.65 -0.96
N SER A 95 13.56 8.78 -0.13
CA SER A 95 14.96 8.86 0.30
C SER A 95 15.92 8.77 -0.90
N THR A 96 15.74 7.76 -1.75
CA THR A 96 16.55 7.59 -2.97
C THR A 96 16.42 8.81 -3.90
N SER A 97 15.21 9.32 -4.10
CA SER A 97 14.97 10.52 -4.90
C SER A 97 15.67 11.75 -4.32
N HIS A 98 15.70 11.90 -3.00
CA HIS A 98 16.40 13.00 -2.34
C HIS A 98 17.92 12.89 -2.55
N ASN A 99 18.51 11.73 -2.29
CA ASN A 99 19.94 11.49 -2.51
C ASN A 99 20.33 11.70 -3.98
N LEU A 100 19.50 11.28 -4.94
CA LEU A 100 19.76 11.51 -6.36
C LEU A 100 19.64 12.99 -6.75
N ALA A 101 18.80 13.77 -6.07
CA ALA A 101 18.73 15.21 -6.31
C ALA A 101 20.03 15.91 -5.91
N GLU A 102 20.73 15.42 -4.89
CA GLU A 102 22.03 15.95 -4.44
C GLU A 102 23.19 15.64 -5.39
N VAL A 103 23.04 14.66 -6.29
CA VAL A 103 24.06 14.33 -7.29
C VAL A 103 24.27 15.47 -8.29
N ARG A 104 23.21 16.21 -8.64
CA ARG A 104 23.29 17.31 -9.62
C ARG A 104 24.17 18.47 -9.13
N PRO A 105 23.98 19.03 -7.92
CA PRO A 105 24.90 20.00 -7.34
C PRO A 105 26.36 19.51 -7.32
N LEU A 106 26.60 18.30 -6.82
CA LEU A 106 27.96 17.72 -6.75
C LEU A 106 28.61 17.62 -8.14
N GLN A 107 27.84 17.22 -9.15
CA GLN A 107 28.34 17.16 -10.54
C GLN A 107 28.81 18.54 -11.04
N VAL A 108 28.10 19.62 -10.67
CA VAL A 108 28.49 20.99 -11.02
C VAL A 108 29.77 21.40 -10.31
N GLU A 109 29.86 21.17 -9.00
CA GLU A 109 31.04 21.52 -8.19
C GLU A 109 32.30 20.78 -8.67
N VAL A 110 32.18 19.48 -8.98
CA VAL A 110 33.27 18.69 -9.57
C VAL A 110 33.67 19.25 -10.94
N GLY A 111 32.71 19.68 -11.75
CA GLY A 111 32.96 20.32 -13.04
C GLY A 111 33.73 21.64 -12.91
N GLU A 112 33.34 22.49 -11.97
CA GLU A 112 34.01 23.76 -11.68
C GLU A 112 35.43 23.55 -11.14
N LEU A 113 35.60 22.63 -10.19
CA LEU A 113 36.91 22.30 -9.62
C LEU A 113 37.86 21.77 -10.70
N LYS A 114 37.37 20.91 -11.60
CA LYS A 114 38.13 20.44 -12.76
C LYS A 114 38.54 21.59 -13.67
N GLY A 115 37.66 22.56 -13.90
CA GLY A 115 37.95 23.78 -14.65
C GLY A 115 39.10 24.57 -14.03
N ARG A 116 38.99 24.89 -12.73
CA ARG A 116 40.02 25.60 -11.97
C ARG A 116 41.36 24.87 -11.95
N LEU A 117 41.35 23.55 -11.79
CA LEU A 117 42.57 22.74 -11.84
C LEU A 117 43.21 22.79 -13.23
N THR A 118 42.41 22.73 -14.30
CA THR A 118 42.92 22.83 -15.67
C THR A 118 43.57 24.20 -15.91
N GLU A 119 42.97 25.28 -15.40
CA GLU A 119 43.54 26.63 -15.46
C GLU A 119 44.87 26.71 -14.69
N VAL A 120 44.94 26.16 -13.48
CA VAL A 120 46.19 26.12 -12.69
C VAL A 120 47.28 25.34 -13.42
N ILE A 121 46.96 24.17 -13.98
CA ILE A 121 47.92 23.39 -14.78
C ILE A 121 48.40 24.20 -15.99
N SER A 122 47.49 24.88 -16.70
CA SER A 122 47.85 25.72 -17.84
C SER A 122 48.74 26.90 -17.44
N ASN A 123 48.46 27.53 -16.30
CA ASN A 123 49.29 28.61 -15.75
C ASN A 123 50.70 28.10 -15.40
N CYS A 124 50.78 26.96 -14.71
CA CYS A 124 52.04 26.29 -14.42
C CYS A 124 52.81 25.94 -15.69
N ASP A 125 52.16 25.39 -16.72
CA ASP A 125 52.80 25.09 -18.01
C ASP A 125 53.33 26.35 -18.72
N ALA A 126 52.57 27.45 -18.68
CA ALA A 126 53.01 28.73 -19.21
C ALA A 126 54.23 29.27 -18.45
N LEU A 127 54.26 29.09 -17.12
CA LEU A 127 55.42 29.40 -16.30
C LEU A 127 56.62 28.50 -16.65
N CYS A 128 56.43 27.20 -16.81
CA CYS A 128 57.47 26.26 -17.24
C CYS A 128 58.09 26.68 -18.58
N LYS A 129 57.26 27.05 -19.56
CA LYS A 129 57.72 27.57 -20.86
C LYS A 129 58.53 28.86 -20.72
N ARG A 130 58.11 29.77 -19.84
CA ARG A 130 58.82 31.03 -19.59
C ARG A 130 60.19 30.79 -18.94
N ILE A 131 60.27 29.89 -17.96
CA ILE A 131 61.53 29.49 -17.34
C ILE A 131 62.47 28.85 -18.37
N ALA A 132 61.96 28.00 -19.25
CA ALA A 132 62.77 27.38 -20.31
C ALA A 132 63.35 28.42 -21.29
N ALA A 133 62.60 29.49 -21.61
CA ALA A 133 63.04 30.53 -22.54
C ALA A 133 63.97 31.57 -21.91
N GLU A 134 63.63 32.07 -20.73
CA GLU A 134 64.23 33.28 -20.14
C GLU A 134 64.87 33.02 -18.77
N GLY A 135 64.70 31.82 -18.20
CA GLY A 135 65.15 31.50 -16.85
C GLY A 135 66.66 31.27 -16.71
N PRO A 136 67.16 31.13 -15.47
CA PRO A 136 68.55 30.77 -15.19
C PRO A 136 68.93 29.41 -15.78
N GLU A 137 70.17 29.25 -16.27
CA GLU A 137 70.63 28.02 -16.94
C GLU A 137 70.44 26.74 -16.10
N SER A 138 70.60 26.83 -14.77
CA SER A 138 70.37 25.73 -13.83
C SER A 138 68.93 25.22 -13.79
N LEU A 139 67.96 26.07 -14.11
CA LEU A 139 66.52 25.74 -14.09
C LEU A 139 66.00 25.32 -15.46
N ARG A 140 66.63 25.75 -16.56
CA ARG A 140 66.20 25.41 -17.92
C ARG A 140 66.19 23.92 -18.21
N SER A 141 67.10 23.15 -17.61
CA SER A 141 67.18 21.70 -17.76
C SER A 141 66.29 20.92 -16.78
N SER A 142 65.79 21.56 -15.72
CA SER A 142 65.05 20.90 -14.63
C SER A 142 63.53 21.01 -14.76
N VAL A 143 63.01 21.93 -15.58
CA VAL A 143 61.57 22.23 -15.63
C VAL A 143 60.92 21.59 -16.86
N GLN A 144 59.88 20.77 -16.63
CA GLN A 144 59.04 20.18 -17.68
C GLN A 144 57.57 20.57 -17.46
N PRO A 145 56.80 20.94 -18.50
CA PRO A 145 55.38 21.20 -18.37
C PRO A 145 54.61 19.94 -17.92
N PHE A 146 53.61 20.13 -17.06
CA PHE A 146 52.77 19.10 -16.48
C PHE A 146 51.95 18.34 -17.54
N THR A 147 51.48 19.01 -18.60
CA THR A 147 50.76 18.35 -19.71
C THR A 147 51.64 17.44 -20.56
N THR A 148 52.97 17.55 -20.45
CA THR A 148 53.93 16.73 -21.20
C THR A 148 54.30 15.45 -20.43
N SER A 149 54.00 15.39 -19.13
CA SER A 149 54.13 14.18 -18.31
C SER A 149 52.91 13.28 -18.55
N LYS A 150 52.86 12.66 -19.74
CA LYS A 150 51.92 11.57 -19.99
C LYS A 150 52.44 10.36 -19.21
N MET A 151 51.89 10.13 -18.03
CA MET A 151 52.13 8.90 -17.28
C MET A 151 51.75 7.74 -18.20
N GLU A 152 52.72 6.92 -18.61
CA GLU A 152 52.42 5.69 -19.34
C GLU A 152 51.45 4.85 -18.50
N PRO A 153 50.31 4.41 -19.06
CA PRO A 153 49.46 3.49 -18.37
C PRO A 153 50.25 2.18 -18.22
N ARG A 154 50.60 1.81 -16.98
CA ARG A 154 51.02 0.44 -16.70
C ARG A 154 49.91 -0.48 -17.17
N GLU A 155 50.15 -1.20 -18.27
CA GLU A 155 49.36 -2.37 -18.65
C GLU A 155 49.27 -3.27 -17.43
N SER A 156 48.07 -3.33 -16.86
CA SER A 156 47.73 -4.33 -15.87
C SER A 156 47.41 -5.59 -16.67
N GLU A 157 48.42 -6.45 -16.86
CA GLU A 157 48.23 -7.82 -17.36
C GLU A 157 47.04 -8.44 -16.63
N THR A 158 45.96 -8.64 -17.39
CA THR A 158 44.78 -9.34 -16.93
C THR A 158 45.11 -10.83 -17.07
N LEU A 159 45.48 -11.47 -15.96
CA LEU A 159 45.63 -12.93 -15.89
C LEU A 159 44.25 -13.57 -16.06
N ASP A 160 44.03 -14.19 -17.22
CA ASP A 160 42.92 -15.09 -17.51
C ASP A 160 42.87 -16.25 -16.49
N PRO A 161 41.74 -16.51 -15.81
CA PRO A 161 41.56 -17.75 -15.07
C PRO A 161 41.06 -18.82 -16.04
N LYS A 162 41.99 -19.59 -16.61
CA LYS A 162 41.63 -20.87 -17.25
C LYS A 162 42.19 -22.04 -16.45
N THR A 163 41.28 -22.98 -16.21
CA THR A 163 41.50 -24.41 -15.93
C THR A 163 41.53 -24.80 -14.45
N GLN A 164 40.34 -25.04 -13.90
CA GLN A 164 40.16 -26.06 -12.86
C GLN A 164 39.65 -27.32 -13.59
N SER A 165 40.43 -28.38 -13.50
CA SER A 165 40.05 -29.74 -13.88
C SER A 165 40.25 -30.64 -12.67
#